data_AF-A0AAJ6AI32-F1
#
_entry.id   AF-A0AAJ6AI32-F1
#
_cell.length_a   1.000
_cell.length_b   1.000
_cell.length_c   1.000
_cell.angle_alpha   90.00
_cell.angle_beta   90.00
_cell.angle_gamma   90.00
#
_symmetry.space_group_name_H-M   'P 1'
#
loop_
_entity.id
_entity.type
_entity.pdbx_description
1 polymer ?
#
loop_
_entity_poly.entity_id
_entity_poly.type
_entity_poly.pdbx_seq_one_letter_code
_entity_poly.pdbx_strand_id
1 'polypeptide(L)'
;MSDGLEWVRLDTRIPRNKTMLGLLSEQNGYRAAAVYMFSLAYCGENNTYGHISTSALPFIHSTRREAKLLAKHRLWKVVQGGWQVTNWDTYQPTKEYVEQLSEKRRAAANKRWEKQKHKTPSGAVDLNARRSKNTG
;
A
#
# COMPACT_ATOMS: atom_id res chain seq x y z
N MET A 1 -0.57 -2.56 -10.97
CA MET A 1 0.00 -1.81 -9.83
C MET A 1 -0.99 -1.95 -8.70
N SER A 2 -0.54 -2.30 -7.49
CA SER A 2 -1.42 -2.32 -6.32
C SER A 2 -1.95 -0.90 -6.06
N ASP A 3 -3.19 -0.80 -5.56
CA ASP A 3 -3.76 0.49 -5.14
C ASP A 3 -3.09 1.05 -3.87
N GLY A 4 -2.14 0.31 -3.30
CA GLY A 4 -1.35 0.62 -2.12
C GLY A 4 -0.33 1.74 -2.28
N LEU A 5 0.30 2.09 -1.17
CA LEU A 5 1.46 2.97 -1.14
C LEU A 5 2.68 2.23 -1.67
N GLU A 6 3.38 2.85 -2.62
CA GLU A 6 4.69 2.36 -3.08
C GLU A 6 5.79 2.56 -2.02
N TRP A 7 5.66 3.62 -1.22
CA TRP A 7 6.61 3.96 -0.16
C TRP A 7 5.88 4.35 1.13
N VAL A 8 6.40 3.87 2.26
CA VAL A 8 5.96 4.27 3.60
C VAL A 8 7.01 5.11 4.29
N ARG A 9 6.59 6.07 5.11
CA ARG A 9 7.53 6.90 5.87
C ARG A 9 8.07 6.15 7.07
N LEU A 10 9.36 6.33 7.36
CA LEU A 10 10.01 5.80 8.56
C LEU A 10 10.58 6.95 9.40
N ASP A 11 10.44 6.87 10.71
CA ASP A 11 11.04 7.85 11.63
C ASP A 11 12.57 7.77 11.57
N THR A 12 13.23 8.88 11.23
CA THR A 12 14.70 8.98 11.17
C THR A 12 15.37 8.90 12.55
N ARG A 13 14.59 9.00 13.62
CA ARG A 13 15.04 8.83 15.01
C ARG A 13 14.87 7.39 15.50
N ILE A 14 14.36 6.47 14.68
CA ILE A 14 14.12 5.08 15.09
C ILE A 14 15.31 4.41 15.79
N PRO A 15 16.60 4.57 15.41
CA PRO A 15 17.69 3.88 16.13
C PRO A 15 17.92 4.40 17.56
N ARG A 16 17.40 5.58 17.92
CA ARG A 16 17.72 6.27 19.19
C ARG A 16 16.51 6.76 19.97
N ASN A 17 15.28 6.59 19.46
CA ASN A 17 14.11 7.00 20.21
C ASN A 17 13.90 6.06 21.41
N LYS A 18 13.37 6.62 22.51
CA LYS A 18 13.27 5.89 23.80
C LYS A 18 12.49 4.58 23.68
N THR A 19 11.46 4.55 22.84
CA THR A 19 10.60 3.38 22.63
C THR A 19 11.37 2.25 21.94
N MET A 20 12.12 2.56 20.89
CA MET A 20 12.93 1.59 20.19
C MET A 20 14.08 1.10 21.06
N LEU A 21 14.77 2.00 21.78
CA LEU A 21 15.82 1.58 22.73
C LEU A 21 15.27 0.63 23.80
N GLY A 22 14.08 0.91 24.33
CA GLY A 22 13.38 0.00 25.24
C GLY A 22 13.09 -1.35 24.59
N LEU A 23 12.56 -1.39 23.37
CA LEU A 23 12.31 -2.63 22.65
C LEU A 23 13.59 -3.44 22.40
N LEU A 24 14.67 -2.78 21.98
CA LEU A 24 15.94 -3.42 21.66
C LEU A 24 16.63 -4.04 22.87
N SER A 25 16.32 -3.56 24.09
CA SER A 25 16.79 -4.16 25.34
C SER A 25 16.07 -5.48 25.71
N GLU A 26 14.95 -5.80 25.06
CA GLU A 26 14.20 -7.04 25.32
C GLU A 26 14.85 -8.25 24.64
N GLN A 27 14.61 -9.43 25.21
CA GLN A 27 14.90 -10.68 24.51
C GLN A 27 14.05 -10.76 23.21
N ASN A 28 14.72 -10.89 22.07
CA ASN A 28 14.16 -10.77 20.70
C ASN A 28 13.80 -9.34 20.24
N GLY A 29 14.29 -8.30 20.92
CA GLY A 29 14.04 -6.90 20.56
C GLY A 29 14.36 -6.55 19.11
N TYR A 30 15.53 -6.99 18.61
CA TYR A 30 15.93 -6.77 17.21
C TYR A 30 14.95 -7.38 16.19
N ARG A 31 14.46 -8.59 16.46
CA ARG A 31 13.46 -9.22 15.60
C ARG A 31 12.14 -8.44 15.62
N ALA A 32 11.69 -8.02 16.80
CA ALA A 32 10.49 -7.19 16.92
C ALA A 32 10.64 -5.83 16.21
N ALA A 33 11.83 -5.21 16.25
CA ALA A 33 12.12 -3.99 15.52
C ALA A 33 12.02 -4.19 13.99
N ALA A 34 12.57 -5.30 13.47
CA ALA A 34 12.40 -5.67 12.06
C ALA A 34 10.92 -5.87 11.69
N VAL A 35 10.17 -6.61 12.52
CA VAL A 35 8.72 -6.80 12.35
C VAL A 35 7.97 -5.47 12.32
N TYR A 36 8.32 -4.51 13.17
CA TYR A 36 7.71 -3.18 13.14
C TYR A 36 7.90 -2.50 11.79
N MET A 37 9.12 -2.51 11.24
CA MET A 37 9.40 -1.93 9.92
C MET A 37 8.66 -2.66 8.79
N PHE A 38 8.65 -4.00 8.80
CA PHE A 38 7.90 -4.79 7.83
C PHE A 38 6.39 -4.56 7.92
N SER A 39 5.87 -4.34 9.12
CA SER A 39 4.46 -4.03 9.31
C SER A 39 4.07 -2.69 8.70
N LEU A 40 4.94 -1.68 8.73
CA LEU A 40 4.69 -0.43 8.04
C LEU A 40 4.55 -0.66 6.54
N ALA A 41 5.50 -1.38 5.94
CA ALA A 41 5.48 -1.70 4.51
C ALA A 41 4.22 -2.50 4.13
N TYR A 42 3.90 -3.55 4.87
CA TYR A 42 2.70 -4.36 4.67
C TYR A 42 1.43 -3.51 4.72
N CYS A 43 1.27 -2.67 5.74
CA CYS A 43 0.10 -1.81 5.88
C CYS A 43 -0.03 -0.80 4.73
N GLY A 44 1.10 -0.27 4.24
CA GLY A 44 1.14 0.64 3.10
C GLY A 44 0.75 -0.04 1.80
N GLU A 45 1.35 -1.19 1.50
CA GLU A 45 1.08 -1.97 0.29
C GLU A 45 -0.38 -2.44 0.22
N ASN A 46 -0.94 -2.86 1.36
CA ASN A 46 -2.27 -3.46 1.44
C ASN A 46 -3.37 -2.45 1.78
N ASN A 47 -3.06 -1.16 1.93
CA ASN A 47 -3.99 -0.11 2.36
C ASN A 47 -4.80 -0.52 3.60
N THR A 48 -4.14 -1.12 4.59
CA THR A 48 -4.82 -1.50 5.84
C THR A 48 -4.82 -0.37 6.87
N TYR A 49 -4.22 0.78 6.54
CA TYR A 49 -4.19 1.98 7.37
C TYR A 49 -3.66 1.70 8.78
N GLY A 50 -2.59 0.90 8.86
CA GLY A 50 -1.96 0.50 10.11
C GLY A 50 -2.61 -0.70 10.80
N HIS A 51 -3.72 -1.24 10.29
CA HIS A 51 -4.32 -2.45 10.84
C HIS A 51 -3.55 -3.70 10.40
N ILE A 52 -3.32 -4.61 11.34
CA ILE A 52 -2.59 -5.87 11.17
C ILE A 52 -3.46 -6.97 11.77
N SER A 53 -4.06 -7.81 10.93
CA SER A 53 -4.85 -8.94 11.42
C SER A 53 -3.96 -10.01 12.04
N THR A 54 -4.54 -10.87 12.88
CA THR A 54 -3.82 -12.04 13.40
C THR A 54 -3.29 -12.95 12.28
N SER A 55 -4.04 -13.10 11.19
CA SER A 55 -3.63 -13.86 10.01
C SER A 55 -2.52 -13.18 9.22
N ALA A 56 -2.27 -11.88 9.42
CA ALA A 56 -1.23 -11.14 8.72
C ALA A 56 0.18 -11.35 9.30
N LEU A 57 0.29 -11.84 10.55
CA LEU A 57 1.58 -11.98 11.25
C LEU A 57 2.65 -12.74 10.44
N PRO A 58 2.36 -13.87 9.75
CA PRO A 58 3.36 -14.58 8.95
C PRO A 58 3.93 -13.74 7.80
N PHE A 59 3.13 -12.88 7.17
CA PHE A 59 3.56 -12.04 6.04
C PHE A 59 4.50 -10.91 6.46
N ILE A 60 4.49 -10.55 7.74
CA ILE A 60 5.42 -9.56 8.32
C ILE A 60 6.49 -10.24 9.20
N HIS A 61 6.68 -11.56 9.01
CA HIS A 61 7.66 -12.39 9.72
C HIS A 61 7.53 -12.35 11.26
N SER A 62 6.33 -12.04 11.76
CA SER A 62 6.04 -11.96 13.19
C SER A 62 5.45 -13.26 13.72
N THR A 63 5.73 -13.56 14.99
CA THR A 63 4.88 -14.46 15.78
C THR A 63 4.04 -13.63 16.76
N ARG A 64 3.20 -14.30 17.56
CA ARG A 64 2.50 -13.63 18.68
C ARG A 64 3.46 -13.10 19.74
N ARG A 65 4.70 -13.60 19.82
CA ARG A 65 5.71 -13.12 20.78
C ARG A 65 6.16 -11.70 20.45
N GLU A 66 6.58 -11.46 19.21
CA GLU A 66 6.98 -10.12 18.76
C GLU A 66 5.80 -9.15 18.80
N ALA A 67 4.60 -9.59 18.41
CA ALA A 67 3.39 -8.77 18.51
C ALA A 67 3.11 -8.30 19.94
N LYS A 68 3.30 -9.17 20.94
CA LYS A 68 3.19 -8.81 22.36
C LYS A 68 4.26 -7.79 22.79
N LEU A 69 5.51 -7.93 22.33
CA LEU A 69 6.58 -6.97 22.62
C LEU A 69 6.29 -5.59 22.00
N LEU A 70 5.82 -5.55 20.76
CA LEU A 70 5.45 -4.31 20.08
C LEU A 70 4.27 -3.61 20.75
N ALA A 71 3.29 -4.38 21.26
CA ALA A 71 2.21 -3.85 22.07
C ALA A 71 2.69 -3.33 23.44
N LYS A 72 3.56 -4.09 24.13
CA LYS A 72 4.19 -3.69 25.41
C LYS A 72 4.90 -2.34 25.27
N HIS A 73 5.64 -2.14 24.18
CA HIS A 73 6.36 -0.91 23.87
C HIS A 73 5.51 0.15 23.15
N ARG A 74 4.19 -0.04 23.03
CA ARG A 74 3.24 0.91 22.43
C ARG A 74 3.53 1.28 20.96
N LEU A 75 4.33 0.48 20.25
CA LEU A 75 4.49 0.62 18.80
C LEU A 75 3.24 0.12 18.08
N TRP A 76 2.60 -0.90 18.64
CA TRP A 76 1.28 -1.37 18.25
C TRP A 76 0.27 -1.19 19.40
N LYS A 77 -1.02 -1.14 19.05
CA LYS A 77 -2.17 -1.19 19.97
C LYS A 77 -2.93 -2.47 19.70
N VAL A 78 -3.33 -3.19 20.75
CA VAL A 78 -4.21 -4.36 20.60
C VAL A 78 -5.60 -3.87 20.22
N VAL A 79 -6.18 -4.47 19.18
CA VAL A 79 -7.56 -4.21 18.74
C VAL A 79 -8.27 -5.55 18.50
N GLN A 80 -9.58 -5.51 18.26
CA GLN A 80 -10.31 -6.73 17.94
C GLN A 80 -9.73 -7.38 16.67
N GLY A 81 -9.39 -8.67 16.75
CA GLY A 81 -8.88 -9.44 15.61
C GLY A 81 -7.39 -9.24 15.28
N GLY A 82 -6.68 -8.35 15.97
CA GLY A 82 -5.26 -8.10 15.69
C GLY A 82 -4.68 -6.87 16.38
N TRP A 83 -3.96 -6.06 15.63
CA TRP A 83 -3.25 -4.89 16.11
C TRP A 83 -3.40 -3.69 15.18
N GLN A 84 -3.18 -2.51 15.74
CA GLN A 84 -3.11 -1.24 15.03
C GLN A 84 -1.75 -0.59 15.27
N VAL A 85 -1.07 -0.15 14.21
CA VAL A 85 0.16 0.64 14.34
C VAL A 85 -0.17 1.97 15.01
N THR A 86 0.57 2.31 16.07
CA THR A 86 0.38 3.56 16.80
C THR A 86 0.69 4.76 15.91
N ASN A 87 -0.21 5.75 15.92
CA ASN A 87 -0.08 7.03 15.20
C ASN A 87 0.10 6.89 13.68
N TRP A 88 -0.49 5.85 13.08
CA TRP A 88 -0.49 5.68 11.63
C TRP A 88 -0.95 6.96 10.91
N ASP A 89 -2.15 7.46 11.23
CA ASP A 89 -2.77 8.62 10.58
C ASP A 89 -2.04 9.94 10.80
N THR A 90 -1.14 10.00 11.80
CA THR A 90 -0.31 11.19 12.05
C THR A 90 0.82 11.32 11.05
N TYR A 91 1.38 10.19 10.60
CA TYR A 91 2.62 10.18 9.81
C TYR A 91 2.43 9.62 8.40
N GLN A 92 1.46 8.72 8.24
CA GLN A 92 1.12 8.07 6.98
C GLN A 92 -0.17 8.66 6.41
N PRO A 93 -0.40 8.49 5.10
CA PRO A 93 -1.69 8.77 4.47
C PRO A 93 -2.85 8.11 5.21
N THR A 94 -3.88 8.90 5.53
CA THR A 94 -5.15 8.40 6.07
C THR A 94 -5.96 7.73 4.97
N LYS A 95 -6.96 6.95 5.37
CA LYS A 95 -7.89 6.30 4.46
C LYS A 95 -8.58 7.27 3.51
N GLU A 96 -9.10 8.35 4.06
CA GLU A 96 -9.86 9.36 3.31
C GLU A 96 -8.97 10.04 2.27
N TYR A 97 -7.71 10.32 2.62
CA TYR A 97 -6.75 10.93 1.71
C TYR A 97 -6.37 9.99 0.55
N VAL A 98 -6.15 8.70 0.84
CA VAL A 98 -5.82 7.70 -0.19
C VAL A 98 -7.01 7.46 -1.12
N GLU A 99 -8.23 7.39 -0.58
CA GLU A 99 -9.45 7.23 -1.38
C GLU A 99 -9.64 8.42 -2.34
N GLN A 100 -9.48 9.66 -1.87
CA GLN A 100 -9.55 10.85 -2.72
C GLN A 100 -8.48 10.84 -3.84
N LEU A 101 -7.27 10.37 -3.54
CA LEU A 101 -6.22 10.22 -4.55
C LEU A 101 -6.59 9.16 -5.60
N SER A 102 -7.15 8.02 -5.17
CA SER A 102 -7.60 6.96 -6.06
C SER A 102 -8.70 7.46 -7.00
N GLU A 103 -9.68 8.21 -6.49
CA GLU A 103 -10.73 8.83 -7.30
C GLU A 103 -10.16 9.79 -8.35
N LYS A 104 -9.21 10.65 -7.96
CA LYS A 104 -8.53 11.56 -8.89
C LYS A 104 -7.76 10.80 -9.97
N ARG A 105 -7.06 9.72 -9.61
CA ARG A 105 -6.34 8.85 -10.56
C ARG A 105 -7.31 8.20 -11.55
N ARG A 106 -8.43 7.64 -11.05
CA ARG A 106 -9.48 7.04 -11.89
C ARG A 106 -10.09 8.07 -12.85
N ALA A 107 -10.41 9.27 -12.37
CA ALA A 107 -10.93 10.35 -13.21
C ALA A 107 -9.93 10.77 -14.31
N ALA A 108 -8.64 10.85 -13.98
CA ALA A 108 -7.59 11.16 -14.95
C ALA A 108 -7.41 10.05 -15.99
N ALA A 109 -7.48 8.78 -15.58
CA ALA A 109 -7.43 7.63 -16.48
C ALA A 109 -8.63 7.62 -17.45
N ASN A 110 -9.84 7.84 -16.95
CA ASN A 110 -11.05 7.93 -17.78
C ASN A 110 -10.94 9.03 -18.83
N LYS A 111 -10.48 10.24 -18.45
CA LYS A 111 -10.23 11.35 -19.40
C LYS A 111 -9.20 10.99 -20.47
N ARG A 112 -8.16 10.22 -20.13
CA ARG A 112 -7.16 9.74 -21.11
C ARG A 112 -7.79 8.75 -22.10
N TRP A 113 -8.62 7.84 -21.60
CA TRP A 113 -9.32 6.84 -22.43
C TRP A 113 -10.33 7.48 -23.37
N GLU A 114 -11.10 8.46 -22.92
CA GLU A 114 -12.02 9.23 -23.77
C GLU A 114 -11.28 9.93 -24.91
N LYS A 115 -10.16 10.60 -24.62
CA LYS A 115 -9.32 11.23 -25.65
C LYS A 115 -8.72 10.23 -26.65
N GLN A 116 -8.45 9.00 -26.24
CA GLN A 116 -7.99 7.94 -27.14
C GLN A 116 -9.12 7.40 -28.03
N LYS A 117 -10.33 7.22 -27.50
CA LYS A 117 -11.51 6.84 -28.30
C LYS A 117 -11.80 7.84 -29.42
N HIS A 118 -11.64 9.14 -29.16
CA HIS A 118 -11.79 10.19 -30.18
C HIS A 118 -10.63 10.28 -31.19
N LYS A 119 -9.53 9.54 -30.98
CA LYS A 119 -8.37 9.49 -31.89
C LYS A 119 -8.34 8.25 -32.80
N THR A 120 -9.25 7.28 -32.62
CA THR A 120 -9.41 6.20 -33.61
C THR A 120 -9.97 6.82 -34.89
N PRO A 121 -9.25 6.78 -36.03
CA PRO A 121 -9.69 7.44 -37.24
C PRO A 121 -10.95 6.77 -37.77
N SER A 122 -11.93 7.59 -38.15
CA SER A 122 -12.89 7.29 -39.21
C SER A 122 -12.10 6.92 -40.48
N GLY A 123 -11.77 5.64 -40.59
CA GLY A 123 -10.97 5.07 -41.66
C GLY A 123 -11.28 3.59 -41.77
N ALA A 124 -12.57 3.25 -41.79
CA ALA A 124 -12.99 1.98 -42.39
C ALA A 124 -12.57 2.04 -43.85
N VAL A 125 -11.42 1.44 -44.15
CA VAL A 125 -10.93 1.27 -45.52
C VAL A 125 -11.97 0.43 -46.23
N ASP A 126 -12.69 1.07 -47.16
CA ASP A 126 -13.72 0.46 -47.98
C ASP A 126 -13.08 -0.60 -48.87
N LEU A 127 -13.08 -1.85 -48.38
CA LEU A 127 -12.40 -3.01 -48.97
C LEU A 127 -12.98 -3.42 -50.35
N ASN A 128 -14.07 -2.78 -50.81
CA ASN A 128 -14.75 -3.15 -52.05
C ASN A 128 -14.30 -2.39 -53.31
N ALA A 129 -13.41 -1.38 -53.21
CA ALA A 129 -13.01 -0.58 -54.38
C ALA A 129 -11.94 -1.21 -55.29
N ARG A 130 -11.34 -2.36 -54.92
CA ARG A 130 -10.21 -2.97 -55.66
C ARG A 130 -10.57 -4.09 -56.64
N ARG A 131 -11.85 -4.49 -56.76
CA ARG A 131 -12.25 -5.68 -57.55
C ARG A 131 -12.69 -5.39 -59.00
N SER A 132 -12.69 -4.15 -59.46
CA SER A 132 -13.26 -3.77 -60.77
C SER A 132 -12.26 -3.52 -61.91
N LYS A 133 -10.94 -3.72 -61.73
CA LYS A 133 -9.95 -3.33 -62.76
C LYS A 133 -9.11 -4.48 -63.36
N ASN A 134 -9.55 -5.72 -63.26
CA ASN A 134 -8.83 -6.87 -63.86
C ASN A 134 -9.76 -7.85 -64.61
N THR A 135 -10.62 -7.31 -65.47
CA THR A 135 -11.28 -8.08 -66.54
C THR A 135 -11.29 -7.22 -67.79
N GLY A 136 -10.39 -7.54 -68.72
CA GLY A 136 -10.21 -6.88 -70.01
C GLY A 136 -9.03 -7.54 -70.72
#